data_AF-A0A1M3DSW5-F1
#
_entry.id   AF-A0A1M3DSW5-F1
#
_cell.length_a   1.000
_cell.length_b   1.000
_cell.length_c   1.000
_cell.angle_alpha   90.00
_cell.angle_beta   90.00
_cell.angle_gamma   90.00
#
_symmetry.space_group_name_H-M   'P 1'
#
loop_
_entity.id
_entity.type
_entity.pdbx_description
1 polymer ?
#
loop_
_entity_poly.entity_id
_entity_poly.type
_entity_poly.pdbx_seq_one_letter_code
_entity_poly.pdbx_strand_id
1 'polypeptide(L)' 'MGSLSLSHLLLIIVVVLLVFGAGRLPRLMGDLAKGLKSFREGMKDEETSDSVSTHKLAAKPTPLAKNPAKKRLAAKPKK' A
#
# COMPACT_ATOMS: atom_id res chain seq x y z
N MET A 1 -25.18 17.73 27.49
CA MET A 1 -24.40 16.54 27.91
C MET A 1 -23.61 16.03 26.70
N GLY A 2 -22.54 16.71 26.28
CA GLY A 2 -21.87 16.42 25.00
C GLY A 2 -20.39 16.76 24.97
N SER A 3 -19.77 16.91 26.13
CA SER A 3 -18.40 17.37 26.28
C SER A 3 -17.44 16.24 26.61
N LEU A 4 -17.52 15.12 25.85
CA LEU A 4 -16.28 14.41 25.49
C LEU A 4 -15.54 15.28 24.46
N SER A 5 -15.26 16.52 24.88
CA SER A 5 -14.55 17.55 24.14
C SER A 5 -13.29 16.89 23.62
N LEU A 6 -13.03 17.03 22.33
CA LEU A 6 -11.90 16.43 21.58
C LEU A 6 -10.59 16.28 22.38
N SER A 7 -10.32 17.15 23.35
CA SER A 7 -9.31 17.04 24.40
C SER A 7 -9.20 15.66 25.07
N HIS A 8 -10.31 15.02 25.46
CA HIS A 8 -10.31 13.68 26.08
C HIS A 8 -9.89 12.61 25.09
N LEU A 9 -10.41 12.68 23.86
CA LEU A 9 -10.06 11.74 22.80
C LEU A 9 -8.57 11.86 22.46
N LEU A 10 -8.05 13.08 22.39
CA LEU A 10 -6.63 13.35 22.16
C LEU A 10 -5.75 12.79 23.28
N LEU A 11 -6.15 12.96 24.55
CA LEU A 11 -5.43 12.41 25.71
C LEU A 11 -5.32 10.88 25.61
N ILE A 12 -6.41 10.20 25.25
CA ILE A 12 -6.44 8.74 25.09
C ILE A 12 -5.52 8.30 23.95
N ILE A 13 -5.55 9.00 22.81
CA ILE A 13 -4.65 8.70 21.68
C ILE A 13 -3.18 8.81 22.11
N VAL A 14 -2.83 9.84 22.89
CA VAL A 14 -1.46 10.01 23.40
C VAL A 14 -1.07 8.85 24.32
N VAL A 15 -1.94 8.44 25.24
CA VAL A 15 -1.67 7.31 26.14
C VAL A 15 -1.51 6.00 25.37
N VAL A 16 -2.38 5.74 24.38
CA VAL A 16 -2.28 4.57 23.52
C VAL A 16 -0.98 4.58 22.72
N LEU A 17 -0.56 5.73 22.18
CA LEU A 17 0.72 5.88 21.48
C LEU A 17 1.92 5.65 22.40
N LEU A 18 1.85 6.03 23.68
CA LEU A 18 2.89 5.76 24.66
C LEU A 18 3.00 4.26 25.00
N VAL A 19 1.85 3.58 25.21
CA VAL A 19 1.82 2.15 25.56
C VAL A 19 2.18 1.26 24.37
N PHE A 20 1.65 1.55 23.18
CA PHE A 20 1.89 0.77 21.97
C PHE A 20 3.18 1.20 21.24
N GLY A 21 3.61 2.45 21.39
CA GLY A 21 4.74 3.04 20.69
C GLY A 21 4.41 3.49 19.24
N ALA A 22 5.21 4.41 18.72
CA ALA A 22 5.02 5.00 17.38
C ALA A 22 5.16 4.01 16.21
N GLY A 23 5.79 2.85 16.42
CA GLY A 23 6.01 1.85 15.36
C GLY A 23 4.93 0.77 15.24
N ARG A 24 4.21 0.45 16.33
CA ARG A 24 3.19 -0.62 16.33
C ARG A 24 1.88 -0.16 15.69
N LEU A 25 1.42 1.05 16.03
CA LEU A 25 0.13 1.57 15.59
C LEU A 25 0.03 1.70 14.05
N PRO A 26 1.02 2.29 13.35
CA PRO A 26 0.97 2.42 11.89
C PRO A 26 1.08 1.08 11.16
N ARG A 27 1.82 0.13 11.73
CA ARG A 27 1.98 -1.22 11.15
C ARG A 27 0.67 -2.01 11.22
N LEU A 28 0.02 -2.02 12.40
CA LEU A 28 -1.28 -2.67 12.60
C LEU A 28 -2.39 -1.99 11.79
N MET A 29 -2.43 -0.65 11.79
CA MET A 29 -3.36 0.11 10.94
C MET A 29 -3.12 -0.15 9.45
N GLY A 30 -1.88 -0.32 9.00
CA GLY A 30 -1.57 -0.65 7.61
C GLY A 30 -2.14 -2.00 7.17
N ASP A 31 -2.06 -3.01 8.03
CA ASP A 31 -2.61 -4.35 7.75
C ASP A 31 -4.14 -4.36 7.82
N LEU A 32 -4.73 -3.67 8.79
CA LEU A 32 -6.18 -3.48 8.89
C LEU A 32 -6.75 -2.67 7.72
N ALA A 33 -6.06 -1.60 7.30
CA ALA A 33 -6.47 -0.77 6.17
C ALA A 33 -6.43 -1.55 4.85
N LYS A 34 -5.45 -2.44 4.65
CA LYS A 34 -5.43 -3.34 3.48
C LYS A 34 -6.62 -4.30 3.48
N GLY A 35 -6.92 -4.93 4.62
CA GLY A 35 -8.08 -5.82 4.75
C GLY A 35 -9.40 -5.09 4.50
N LEU A 36 -9.57 -3.91 5.09
CA LEU A 36 -10.77 -3.09 4.89
C LEU A 36 -10.86 -2.53 3.46
N LYS A 37 -9.74 -2.22 2.82
CA LYS A 37 -9.69 -1.78 1.42
C LYS A 37 -10.12 -2.89 0.48
N SER A 38 -9.59 -4.11 0.62
CA SER A 38 -10.00 -5.26 -0.19
C SER A 38 -11.45 -5.66 0.08
N PHE A 39 -11.92 -5.52 1.33
CA PHE A 39 -13.34 -5.73 1.66
C PHE A 39 -14.23 -4.69 0.99
N ARG A 40 -13.84 -3.41 1.02
CA ARG A 40 -14.59 -2.33 0.37
C ARG A 40 -14.54 -2.41 -1.16
N GLU A 41 -13.42 -2.84 -1.73
CA GLU A 41 -13.27 -3.10 -3.17
C GLU A 41 -14.14 -4.27 -3.60
N GLY A 42 -14.14 -5.40 -2.87
CA GLY A 42 -14.99 -6.55 -3.18
C GLY A 42 -16.49 -6.26 -3.04
N MET A 43 -16.89 -5.48 -2.04
CA MET A 43 -18.28 -5.06 -1.87
C MET A 43 -18.71 -4.02 -2.90
N LYS A 44 -17.78 -3.22 -3.41
CA LYS A 44 -18.03 -2.33 -4.55
C LYS A 44 -18.09 -3.10 -5.86
N ASP A 45 -17.32 -4.16 -6.05
CA ASP A 45 -17.32 -4.94 -7.30
C ASP A 45 -18.68 -5.64 -7.51
N GLU A 46 -19.36 -6.07 -6.44
CA GLU A 46 -20.76 -6.55 -6.51
C GLU A 46 -21.76 -5.43 -6.85
N GLU A 47 -21.53 -4.20 -6.39
CA GLU A 47 -22.40 -3.04 -6.65
C GLU A 47 -22.08 -2.32 -7.99
N THR A 48 -20.87 -2.50 -8.53
CA THR A 48 -20.35 -1.80 -9.72
C THR A 48 -19.68 -2.74 -10.71
N SER A 49 -20.38 -3.80 -11.13
CA SER A 49 -20.03 -4.60 -12.32
C SER A 49 -19.97 -3.78 -13.64
N ASP A 50 -20.09 -2.45 -13.59
CA ASP A 50 -19.94 -1.53 -14.72
C ASP A 50 -19.05 -0.32 -14.36
N SER A 51 -17.75 -0.52 -14.07
CA SER A 51 -16.66 0.39 -14.51
C SER A 51 -15.31 0.03 -13.90
N VAL A 52 -14.53 -0.71 -14.70
CA VAL A 52 -13.06 -0.80 -14.76
C VAL A 52 -12.29 0.13 -13.81
N SER A 53 -11.52 -0.47 -12.88
CA SER A 53 -10.43 0.24 -12.20
C SER A 53 -9.13 -0.58 -12.18
N THR A 54 -8.43 -0.55 -13.31
CA THR A 54 -7.02 -0.92 -13.39
C THR A 54 -6.17 0.32 -13.23
N HIS A 55 -5.93 0.79 -12.00
CA HIS A 55 -4.72 1.55 -11.69
C HIS A 55 -4.53 1.75 -10.18
N LYS A 56 -3.57 1.04 -9.56
CA LYS A 56 -2.43 1.70 -8.89
C LYS A 56 -1.39 0.68 -8.42
N LEU A 57 -0.28 0.70 -9.16
CA LEU A 57 1.07 0.37 -8.77
C LEU A 57 1.33 0.48 -7.25
N ALA A 58 1.69 -0.64 -6.65
CA ALA A 58 2.54 -0.71 -5.45
C ALA A 58 3.51 -1.90 -5.55
N ALA A 59 4.14 -2.08 -6.73
CA ALA A 59 5.31 -2.94 -6.88
C ALA A 59 6.58 -2.08 -6.78
N LYS A 60 7.05 -1.92 -5.54
CA LYS A 60 8.46 -1.91 -5.10
C LYS A 60 9.52 -1.89 -6.24
N PRO A 61 10.32 -0.82 -6.42
CA PRO A 61 11.56 -0.92 -7.18
C PRO A 61 12.59 -1.66 -6.32
N THR A 62 12.77 -2.96 -6.55
CA THR A 62 13.94 -3.71 -6.05
C THR A 62 14.96 -3.76 -7.19
N PRO A 63 16.24 -3.49 -6.95
CA PRO A 63 17.22 -3.18 -7.99
C PRO A 63 17.64 -4.45 -8.74
N LEU A 64 17.17 -4.60 -9.98
CA LEU A 64 17.67 -5.64 -10.90
C LEU A 64 18.77 -5.06 -11.81
N ALA A 65 20.00 -5.36 -11.42
CA ALA A 65 21.10 -5.79 -12.28
C ALA A 65 21.09 -5.30 -13.74
N LYS A 66 21.79 -4.20 -13.98
CA LYS A 66 22.20 -3.72 -15.30
C LYS A 66 23.36 -4.59 -15.83
N ASN A 67 23.05 -5.75 -16.41
CA ASN A 67 24.00 -6.44 -17.29
C ASN A 67 23.30 -7.25 -18.39
N PRO A 68 23.26 -6.74 -19.64
CA PRO A 68 23.06 -7.58 -20.80
C PRO A 68 24.39 -7.70 -21.57
N ALA A 69 25.32 -8.47 -21.03
CA ALA A 69 26.37 -9.12 -21.81
C ALA A 69 25.74 -10.23 -22.67
N LYS A 70 25.06 -9.88 -23.78
CA LYS A 70 24.65 -10.86 -24.79
C LYS A 70 24.34 -10.25 -26.16
N LYS A 71 25.28 -9.47 -26.72
CA LYS A 71 25.34 -9.16 -28.16
C LYS A 71 26.49 -9.90 -28.84
N ARG A 72 26.56 -11.21 -28.60
CA ARG A 72 27.22 -12.16 -29.51
C ARG A 72 26.13 -12.66 -30.47
N LEU A 73 26.50 -12.77 -31.74
CA LEU A 73 25.76 -13.39 -32.85
C LEU A 73 24.97 -12.44 -33.79
N ALA A 74 25.70 -11.83 -34.73
CA ALA A 74 25.30 -11.50 -36.11
C ALA A 74 26.52 -10.84 -36.79
N ALA A 75 27.58 -11.58 -37.15
CA ALA A 75 27.72 -12.35 -38.38
C ALA A 75 27.42 -11.55 -39.67
N LYS A 76 28.51 -11.16 -40.35
CA LYS A 76 28.68 -10.82 -41.79
C LYS A 76 28.04 -9.52 -42.33
N PRO A 77 28.87 -8.52 -42.68
CA PRO A 77 28.71 -7.75 -43.91
C PRO A 77 29.48 -8.43 -45.05
N LYS A 78 28.78 -8.71 -46.15
CA LYS A 78 29.33 -9.15 -47.45
C LYS A 78 30.27 -8.07 -48.01
N LYS A 79 31.47 -8.47 -48.41
CA LYS A 79 32.12 -7.95 -49.63
C LYS A 79 32.02 -9.07 -50.67
#